data_AF-A0A7X4Y8Y4-F1
#
_entry.id   AF-A0A7X4Y8Y4-F1
#
_cell.length_a   1.000
_cell.length_b   1.000
_cell.length_c   1.000
_cell.angle_alpha   90.00
_cell.angle_beta   90.00
_cell.angle_gamma   90.00
#
_symmetry.space_group_name_H-M   'P 1'
#
loop_
_entity.id
_entity.type
_entity.pdbx_description
1 polymer ?
#
loop_
_entity_poly.entity_id
_entity_poly.type
_entity_poly.pdbx_seq_one_letter_code
_entity_poly.pdbx_strand_id
1 'polypeptide(L)'
;MKKTLVIAGTAVVAVTLLTGFGWGRHHRGTPDPERIHQMVTWKLDDKLDDLNATEAQRSSIHAVKDRLLNEGQSLMEGQKAARSEAVGQLASETPDSAKLHALVDARIDAARAFAHKAVDAVLEVHRTLTPAQRQELVSDFRERTGEK
;
A
#
# COMPACT_ATOMS: atom_id res chain seq x y z
N MET A 1 -38.99 -22.81 -1.97
CA MET A 1 -38.32 -21.72 -2.71
C MET A 1 -37.61 -20.87 -1.66
N LYS A 2 -36.28 -20.80 -1.49
CA LYS A 2 -35.15 -20.89 -2.45
C LYS A 2 -35.28 -19.89 -3.60
N LYS A 3 -35.06 -18.59 -3.32
CA LYS A 3 -34.66 -17.54 -4.29
C LYS A 3 -34.22 -16.19 -3.67
N THR A 4 -34.67 -15.83 -2.46
CA THR A 4 -34.30 -14.56 -1.77
C THR A 4 -32.89 -14.51 -1.17
N LEU A 5 -32.10 -15.58 -1.28
CA LEU A 5 -30.76 -15.70 -0.70
C LEU A 5 -29.62 -15.22 -1.64
N VAL A 6 -29.95 -14.61 -2.80
CA VAL A 6 -28.99 -14.44 -3.91
C VAL A 6 -28.63 -12.97 -4.23
N ILE A 7 -29.52 -12.01 -3.95
CA ILE A 7 -29.28 -10.58 -4.26
C ILE A 7 -28.51 -9.87 -3.13
N ALA A 8 -28.73 -10.26 -1.87
CA ALA A 8 -28.00 -9.71 -0.72
C ALA A 8 -26.50 -10.08 -0.71
N GLY A 9 -26.08 -11.09 -1.46
CA GLY A 9 -24.67 -11.50 -1.57
C GLY A 9 -23.87 -10.72 -2.62
N THR A 10 -24.52 -10.01 -3.55
CA THR A 10 -23.84 -9.42 -4.74
C THR A 10 -23.33 -8.01 -4.50
N ALA A 11 -24.00 -7.21 -3.64
CA ALA A 11 -23.48 -5.91 -3.19
C ALA A 11 -22.40 -6.05 -2.09
N VAL A 12 -22.45 -7.13 -1.31
CA VAL A 12 -21.61 -7.36 -0.12
C VAL A 12 -20.14 -7.70 -0.44
N VAL A 13 -19.79 -7.92 -1.71
CA VAL A 13 -18.40 -8.15 -2.18
C VAL A 13 -17.83 -6.95 -2.93
N ALA A 14 -18.65 -6.23 -3.71
CA ALA A 14 -18.20 -5.26 -4.72
C ALA A 14 -17.44 -4.04 -4.15
N VAL A 15 -17.69 -3.65 -2.89
CA VAL A 15 -17.01 -2.53 -2.22
C VAL A 15 -15.91 -2.96 -1.24
N THR A 16 -15.86 -4.25 -0.88
CA THR A 16 -15.20 -4.76 0.34
C THR A 16 -13.77 -4.30 0.57
N LEU A 17 -13.02 -4.07 -0.50
CA LEU A 17 -11.57 -3.93 -0.52
C LEU A 17 -11.12 -2.84 -1.49
N LEU A 18 -11.94 -1.82 -1.76
CA LEU A 18 -11.64 -0.73 -2.72
C LEU A 18 -10.73 0.36 -2.10
N THR A 19 -9.46 0.13 -1.76
CA THR A 19 -8.44 -0.51 -2.62
C THR A 19 -7.46 -1.46 -1.90
N GLY A 20 -7.68 -1.77 -0.62
CA GLY A 20 -6.81 -2.66 0.18
C GLY A 20 -7.31 -4.11 0.32
N PHE A 21 -6.84 -5.01 -0.54
CA PHE A 21 -7.04 -6.47 -0.43
C PHE A 21 -6.00 -7.09 0.53
N GLY A 22 -6.30 -8.09 1.37
CA GLY A 22 -7.58 -8.81 1.58
C GLY A 22 -7.60 -9.65 2.88
N TRP A 23 -8.56 -10.59 2.98
CA TRP A 23 -8.71 -11.53 4.13
C TRP A 23 -7.51 -12.47 4.31
N GLY A 24 -6.77 -12.29 5.41
CA GLY A 24 -5.73 -13.22 5.84
C GLY A 24 -5.16 -12.91 7.24
N ARG A 25 -5.53 -13.74 8.22
CA ARG A 25 -4.97 -13.85 9.59
C ARG A 25 -5.35 -12.76 10.61
N HIS A 26 -5.74 -13.22 11.80
CA HIS A 26 -6.10 -12.41 12.97
C HIS A 26 -4.95 -11.51 13.46
N HIS A 27 -5.00 -10.21 13.18
CA HIS A 27 -4.19 -9.20 13.90
C HIS A 27 -5.06 -8.00 14.30
N ARG A 28 -4.79 -7.45 15.49
CA ARG A 28 -5.57 -6.38 16.13
C ARG A 28 -5.30 -5.04 15.44
N GLY A 29 -6.33 -4.48 14.80
CA GLY A 29 -6.37 -3.08 14.33
C GLY A 29 -5.52 -2.78 13.10
N THR A 30 -5.72 -1.59 12.53
CA THR A 30 -4.75 -0.97 11.62
C THR A 30 -3.46 -0.71 12.40
N PRO A 31 -2.27 -1.10 11.89
CA PRO A 31 -1.02 -0.77 12.56
C PRO A 31 -0.86 0.74 12.70
N ASP A 32 -0.35 1.16 13.84
CA ASP A 32 0.00 2.54 14.14
C ASP A 32 1.02 3.09 13.11
N PRO A 33 0.78 4.26 12.48
CA PRO A 33 1.69 4.86 11.51
C PRO A 33 3.13 5.03 12.02
N GLU A 34 3.32 5.41 13.28
CA GLU A 34 4.67 5.56 13.85
C GLU A 34 5.39 4.21 13.90
N ARG A 35 4.68 3.15 14.33
CA ARG A 35 5.21 1.78 14.32
C ARG A 35 5.50 1.26 12.89
N ILE A 36 4.70 1.62 11.89
CA ILE A 36 5.02 1.32 10.48
C ILE A 36 6.31 2.03 10.08
N HIS A 37 6.43 3.33 10.35
CA HIS A 37 7.60 4.13 10.02
C HIS A 37 8.88 3.58 10.66
N GLN A 38 8.84 3.22 11.95
CA GLN A 38 9.94 2.58 12.67
C GLN A 38 10.34 1.24 12.03
N MET A 39 9.37 0.36 11.76
CA MET A 39 9.65 -0.95 11.15
C MET A 39 10.23 -0.85 9.74
N VAL A 40 9.73 0.09 8.92
CA VAL A 40 10.25 0.32 7.56
C VAL A 40 11.64 0.93 7.61
N THR A 41 11.89 1.87 8.52
CA THR A 41 13.22 2.49 8.69
C THR A 41 14.23 1.44 9.14
N TRP A 42 13.94 0.65 10.18
CA TRP A 42 14.84 -0.42 10.65
C TRP A 42 15.18 -1.45 9.56
N LYS A 43 14.19 -1.92 8.77
CA LYS A 43 14.44 -2.84 7.65
C LYS A 43 15.22 -2.21 6.50
N LEU A 44 15.11 -0.90 6.32
CA LEU A 44 15.88 -0.18 5.32
C LEU A 44 17.34 -0.08 5.77
N ASP A 45 17.57 0.31 7.03
CA ASP A 45 18.90 0.46 7.62
C ASP A 45 19.68 -0.86 7.57
N ASP A 46 19.05 -1.95 8.03
CA ASP A 46 19.56 -3.33 7.96
C ASP A 46 20.04 -3.71 6.54
N LYS A 47 19.23 -3.43 5.51
CA LYS A 47 19.63 -3.72 4.11
C LYS A 47 20.63 -2.72 3.54
N LEU A 48 20.69 -1.49 4.02
CA LEU A 48 21.73 -0.52 3.64
C LEU A 48 23.08 -0.85 4.29
N ASP A 49 23.07 -1.47 5.47
CA ASP A 49 24.25 -2.04 6.14
C ASP A 49 24.81 -3.22 5.34
N ASP A 50 23.98 -4.20 4.98
CA ASP A 50 24.37 -5.32 4.09
C ASP A 50 25.06 -4.82 2.80
N LEU A 51 24.42 -3.87 2.12
CA LEU A 51 24.89 -3.29 0.86
C LEU A 51 26.14 -2.40 1.01
N ASN A 52 26.65 -2.23 2.24
CA ASN A 52 27.74 -1.31 2.56
C ASN A 52 27.49 0.10 1.98
N ALA A 53 26.25 0.58 2.11
CA ALA A 53 25.82 1.84 1.51
C ALA A 53 26.55 3.03 2.14
N THR A 54 27.08 3.92 1.29
CA THR A 54 27.72 5.16 1.72
C THR A 54 26.72 6.14 2.33
N GLU A 55 27.17 7.05 3.19
CA GLU A 55 26.32 8.10 3.80
C GLU A 55 25.49 8.90 2.78
N ALA A 56 26.06 9.19 1.61
CA ALA A 56 25.35 9.87 0.53
C ALA A 56 24.21 9.01 -0.06
N GLN A 57 24.44 7.71 -0.22
CA GLN A 57 23.41 6.76 -0.66
C GLN A 57 22.32 6.60 0.41
N ARG A 58 22.70 6.46 1.69
CA ARG A 58 21.76 6.38 2.82
C ARG A 58 20.86 7.61 2.86
N SER A 59 21.44 8.81 2.87
CA SER A 59 20.69 10.07 2.90
C SER A 59 19.70 10.20 1.73
N SER A 60 20.14 9.86 0.51
CA SER A 60 19.26 9.84 -0.68
C SER A 60 18.11 8.83 -0.53
N ILE A 61 18.39 7.61 -0.10
CA ILE A 61 17.39 6.53 -0.03
C ILE A 61 16.42 6.77 1.15
N HIS A 62 16.87 7.36 2.26
CA HIS A 62 15.99 7.83 3.34
C HIS A 62 15.00 8.88 2.87
N ALA A 63 15.43 9.88 2.10
CA ALA A 63 14.53 10.91 1.57
C ALA A 63 13.45 10.31 0.64
N VAL A 64 13.79 9.28 -0.14
CA VAL A 64 12.82 8.51 -0.94
C VAL A 64 11.84 7.74 -0.04
N LYS A 65 12.33 7.07 1.01
CA LYS A 65 11.53 6.35 2.00
C LYS A 65 10.55 7.28 2.73
N ASP A 66 11.00 8.43 3.23
CA ASP A 66 10.16 9.41 3.92
C ASP A 66 9.05 9.94 3.00
N ARG A 67 9.38 10.25 1.74
CA ARG A 67 8.41 10.68 0.72
C ARG A 67 7.33 9.62 0.48
N LEU A 68 7.72 8.35 0.29
CA LEU A 68 6.74 7.26 0.10
C LEU A 68 5.89 6.99 1.35
N LEU A 69 6.45 7.10 2.56
CA LEU A 69 5.69 6.89 3.79
C LEU A 69 4.64 7.99 4.02
N ASN A 70 4.98 9.26 3.74
CA ASN A 70 4.03 10.37 3.82
C ASN A 70 2.87 10.23 2.80
N GLU A 71 3.17 9.78 1.58
CA GLU A 71 2.14 9.49 0.58
C GLU A 71 1.29 8.26 0.93
N GLY A 72 1.91 7.22 1.50
CA GLY A 72 1.23 6.04 2.03
C GLY A 72 0.28 6.38 3.18
N GLN A 73 0.66 7.30 4.07
CA GLN A 73 -0.23 7.82 5.12
C GLN A 73 -1.46 8.51 4.51
N SER A 74 -1.27 9.34 3.49
CA SER A 74 -2.38 10.01 2.78
C SER A 74 -3.36 9.01 2.15
N LEU A 75 -2.86 7.88 1.62
CA LEU A 75 -3.72 6.77 1.17
C LEU A 75 -4.47 6.10 2.32
N MET A 76 -3.82 5.84 3.45
CA MET A 76 -4.48 5.22 4.62
C MET A 76 -5.59 6.10 5.18
N GLU A 77 -5.38 7.42 5.24
CA GLU A 77 -6.38 8.41 5.64
C GLU A 77 -7.54 8.46 4.64
N GLY A 78 -7.25 8.49 3.33
CA GLY A 78 -8.24 8.42 2.26
C GLY A 78 -9.08 7.14 2.29
N GLN A 79 -8.47 6.00 2.64
CA GLN A 79 -9.16 4.71 2.80
C GLN A 79 -10.06 4.71 4.06
N LYS A 80 -9.60 5.31 5.17
CA LYS A 80 -10.40 5.48 6.39
C LYS A 80 -11.63 6.36 6.13
N ALA A 81 -11.45 7.48 5.42
CA ALA A 81 -12.53 8.38 5.03
C ALA A 81 -13.54 7.67 4.10
N ALA A 82 -13.04 6.96 3.07
CA ALA A 82 -13.90 6.19 2.15
C ALA A 82 -14.69 5.09 2.86
N ARG A 83 -14.07 4.36 3.79
CA ARG A 83 -14.78 3.37 4.60
C ARG A 83 -15.89 4.02 5.45
N SER A 84 -15.66 5.21 5.99
CA SER A 84 -16.67 5.95 6.76
C SER A 84 -17.86 6.39 5.89
N GLU A 85 -17.58 6.94 4.71
CA GLU A 85 -18.62 7.34 3.75
C GLU A 85 -19.43 6.13 3.23
N ALA A 86 -18.77 5.04 2.85
CA ALA A 86 -19.44 3.84 2.38
C ALA A 86 -20.36 3.22 3.46
N VAL A 87 -19.94 3.22 4.74
CA VAL A 87 -20.80 2.81 5.85
C VAL A 87 -21.99 3.76 6.02
N GLY A 88 -21.78 5.08 5.87
CA GLY A 88 -22.86 6.07 5.89
C GLY A 88 -23.90 5.86 4.78
N GLN A 89 -23.45 5.62 3.55
CA GLN A 89 -24.35 5.31 2.42
C GLN A 89 -25.12 4.00 2.62
N LEU A 90 -24.47 2.95 3.12
CA LEU A 90 -25.12 1.67 3.40
C LEU A 90 -26.13 1.72 4.57
N ALA A 91 -26.02 2.72 5.44
CA ALA A 91 -26.96 2.98 6.53
C ALA A 91 -28.11 3.93 6.13
N SER A 92 -28.08 4.51 4.93
CA SER A 92 -29.12 5.40 4.41
C SER A 92 -30.34 4.63 3.92
N GLU A 93 -31.55 5.17 4.13
CA GLU A 93 -32.78 4.66 3.50
C GLU A 93 -32.75 4.81 1.98
N THR A 94 -32.01 5.80 1.48
CA THR A 94 -31.75 6.05 0.05
C THR A 94 -30.25 6.22 -0.18
N PRO A 95 -29.50 5.13 -0.43
CA PRO A 95 -28.08 5.20 -0.75
C PRO A 95 -27.83 5.89 -2.09
N ASP A 96 -26.88 6.81 -2.15
CA ASP A 96 -26.47 7.48 -3.40
C ASP A 96 -25.47 6.59 -4.16
N SER A 97 -25.95 5.94 -5.23
CA SER A 97 -25.14 5.09 -6.09
C SER A 97 -24.06 5.87 -6.84
N ALA A 98 -24.32 7.10 -7.27
CA ALA A 98 -23.35 7.93 -7.98
C ALA A 98 -22.21 8.35 -7.04
N LYS A 99 -22.53 8.71 -5.80
CA LYS A 99 -21.53 9.01 -4.76
C LYS A 99 -20.69 7.78 -4.40
N LEU A 100 -21.29 6.59 -4.32
CA LEU A 100 -20.56 5.34 -4.11
C LEU A 100 -19.61 5.02 -5.28
N HIS A 101 -20.05 5.18 -6.53
CA HIS A 101 -19.18 5.00 -7.70
C HIS A 101 -18.02 6.01 -7.74
N ALA A 102 -18.29 7.31 -7.55
CA ALA A 102 -17.25 8.33 -7.49
C ALA A 102 -16.23 8.06 -6.35
N LEU A 103 -16.67 7.45 -5.25
CA LEU A 103 -15.78 7.03 -4.17
C LEU A 103 -14.86 5.86 -4.56
N VAL A 104 -15.35 4.91 -5.37
CA VAL A 104 -14.54 3.83 -5.95
C VAL A 104 -13.44 4.42 -6.83
N ASP A 105 -13.83 5.27 -7.78
CA ASP A 105 -12.92 5.85 -8.77
C ASP A 105 -11.82 6.66 -8.09
N ALA A 106 -12.18 7.51 -7.12
CA ALA A 106 -11.22 8.30 -6.34
C ALA A 106 -10.24 7.45 -5.52
N ARG A 107 -10.58 6.20 -5.14
CA ARG A 107 -9.65 5.28 -4.47
C ARG A 107 -8.77 4.53 -5.45
N ILE A 108 -9.31 4.10 -6.58
CA ILE A 108 -8.52 3.48 -7.67
C ILE A 108 -7.49 4.46 -8.22
N ASP A 109 -7.87 5.71 -8.47
CA ASP A 109 -6.98 6.74 -9.01
C ASP A 109 -5.85 7.10 -8.03
N ALA A 110 -6.17 7.24 -6.73
CA ALA A 110 -5.17 7.49 -5.70
C ALA A 110 -4.18 6.31 -5.57
N ALA A 111 -4.67 5.06 -5.57
CA ALA A 111 -3.83 3.88 -5.53
C ALA A 111 -2.95 3.75 -6.78
N ARG A 112 -3.48 4.05 -7.98
CA ARG A 112 -2.72 4.07 -9.24
C ARG A 112 -1.61 5.12 -9.21
N ALA A 113 -1.93 6.35 -8.77
CA ALA A 113 -0.96 7.43 -8.67
C ALA A 113 0.21 7.08 -7.72
N PHE A 114 -0.09 6.50 -6.56
CA PHE A 114 0.92 6.01 -5.63
C PHE A 114 1.75 4.85 -6.21
N ALA A 115 1.12 3.89 -6.90
CA ALA A 115 1.83 2.77 -7.52
C ALA A 115 2.86 3.25 -8.56
N HIS A 116 2.53 4.25 -9.38
CA HIS A 116 3.50 4.87 -10.29
C HIS A 116 4.68 5.51 -9.54
N LYS A 117 4.40 6.31 -8.50
CA LYS A 117 5.44 6.94 -7.69
C LYS A 117 6.33 5.93 -6.95
N ALA A 118 5.77 4.79 -6.53
CA ALA A 118 6.53 3.70 -5.94
C ALA A 118 7.50 3.06 -6.96
N VAL A 119 7.07 2.90 -8.23
CA VAL A 119 7.96 2.47 -9.32
C VAL A 119 9.06 3.50 -9.59
N ASP A 120 8.71 4.79 -9.66
CA ASP A 120 9.69 5.86 -9.88
C ASP A 120 10.73 5.93 -8.75
N ALA A 121 10.28 5.74 -7.50
CA ALA A 121 11.14 5.65 -6.32
C ALA A 121 12.07 4.43 -6.34
N VAL A 122 11.60 3.25 -6.76
CA VAL A 122 12.45 2.07 -6.96
C VAL A 122 13.51 2.35 -8.03
N LEU A 123 13.15 3.01 -9.12
CA LEU A 123 14.08 3.41 -10.17
C LEU A 123 15.07 4.49 -9.69
N GLU A 124 14.68 5.39 -8.79
CA GLU A 124 15.56 6.37 -8.14
C GLU A 124 16.60 5.67 -7.25
N VAL A 125 16.16 4.81 -6.33
CA VAL A 125 17.04 3.99 -5.46
C VAL A 125 17.99 3.14 -6.31
N HIS A 126 17.49 2.49 -7.36
CA HIS A 126 18.32 1.71 -8.28
C HIS A 126 19.44 2.58 -8.90
N ARG A 127 19.15 3.80 -9.34
CA ARG A 127 20.17 4.72 -9.89
C ARG A 127 21.22 5.11 -8.85
N THR A 128 20.82 5.32 -7.60
CA THR A 128 21.72 5.66 -6.46
C THR A 128 22.68 4.51 -6.08
N LEU A 129 22.29 3.25 -6.30
CA LEU A 129 23.12 2.08 -6.02
C LEU A 129 24.16 1.79 -7.12
N THR A 130 25.30 1.22 -6.74
CA THR A 130 26.34 0.76 -7.67
C THR A 130 25.92 -0.54 -8.39
N PRO A 131 26.55 -0.91 -9.53
CA PRO A 131 26.28 -2.19 -10.20
C PRO A 131 26.42 -3.42 -9.31
N ALA A 132 27.39 -3.44 -8.38
CA ALA A 132 27.59 -4.54 -7.44
C ALA A 132 26.43 -4.66 -6.43
N GLN A 133 26.08 -3.54 -5.77
CA GLN A 133 24.93 -3.47 -4.84
C GLN A 133 23.60 -3.88 -5.50
N ARG A 134 23.41 -3.54 -6.79
CA ARG A 134 22.23 -3.98 -7.55
C ARG A 134 22.22 -5.50 -7.79
N GLN A 135 23.37 -6.12 -8.05
CA GLN A 135 23.45 -7.58 -8.23
C GLN A 135 23.19 -8.32 -6.91
N GLU A 136 23.69 -7.80 -5.78
CA GLU A 136 23.39 -8.31 -4.45
C GLU A 136 21.87 -8.29 -4.17
N LEU A 137 21.21 -7.15 -4.38
CA LEU A 137 19.75 -7.04 -4.25
C LEU A 137 18.97 -8.04 -5.12
N VAL A 138 19.44 -8.31 -6.34
CA VAL A 138 18.81 -9.31 -7.23
C VAL A 138 19.04 -10.72 -6.70
N SER A 139 20.22 -11.02 -6.15
CA SER A 139 20.53 -12.31 -5.52
C SER A 139 19.63 -12.56 -4.31
N ASP A 140 19.55 -11.61 -3.38
CA ASP A 140 18.70 -11.67 -2.19
C ASP A 140 17.23 -11.84 -2.55
N PHE A 141 16.76 -11.12 -3.58
CA PHE A 141 15.37 -11.22 -4.03
C PHE A 141 15.07 -12.63 -4.54
N ARG A 142 15.95 -13.18 -5.39
CA ARG A 142 15.83 -14.55 -5.92
C ARG A 142 15.84 -15.61 -4.83
N GLU A 143 16.76 -15.50 -3.87
CA GLU A 143 16.82 -16.43 -2.74
C GLU A 143 15.53 -16.40 -1.89
N ARG A 144 14.99 -15.19 -1.64
CA ARG A 144 13.75 -15.01 -0.85
C ARG A 144 12.48 -15.41 -1.58
N THR A 145 12.42 -15.30 -2.92
CA THR A 145 11.23 -15.67 -3.72
C THR A 145 11.29 -17.07 -4.32
N GLY A 146 12.47 -17.68 -4.41
CA GLY A 146 12.69 -18.95 -5.11
C GLY A 146 12.75 -18.83 -6.64
N GLU A 147 12.79 -17.61 -7.19
CA GLU A 147 13.07 -17.39 -8.61
C GLU A 147 14.54 -17.71 -8.92
N LYS A 148 14.80 -18.51 -9.96
CA LYS A 148 16.15 -18.92 -10.39
C LYS A 148 16.68 -17.98 -11.48
#